data_AF-A0A661SS03-F1
#
_entry.id   AF-A0A661SS03-F1
#
_cell.length_a   1.000
_cell.length_b   1.000
_cell.length_c   1.000
_cell.angle_alpha   90.00
_cell.angle_beta   90.00
_cell.angle_gamma   90.00
#
_symmetry.space_group_name_H-M   'P 1'
#
loop_
_entity.id
_entity.type
_entity.pdbx_description
1 polymer ?
#
loop_
_entity_poly.entity_id
_entity_poly.type
_entity_poly.pdbx_seq_one_letter_code
_entity_poly.pdbx_strand_id
1 'polypeptide(L)'
;MPENNRFKDALETYICLKKICENARERASNPADKYAQRISLPLSGKKPGDRKREISRCFGTLDFKIDELFFLDMVAYFEQIVFEKIGNASGQIRRIVRERYAKPSPFHRISASFVKGEDDIHSLRNMHHLLENHIPKYLSEQLAAVIEHRNFIAHGGRIGKQSTHSVEDVVRILNEILDYI
;
A
#
# COMPACT_ATOMS: atom_id res chain seq x y z
N MET A 1 -19.41 1.83 -2.88
CA MET A 1 -19.11 2.28 -1.51
C MET A 1 -18.29 3.55 -1.62
N PRO A 2 -18.48 4.57 -0.78
CA PRO A 2 -17.63 5.76 -0.83
C PRO A 2 -16.17 5.33 -0.64
N GLU A 3 -15.28 5.73 -1.54
CA GLU A 3 -13.86 5.34 -1.62
C GLU A 3 -13.13 5.54 -0.28
N ASN A 4 -13.56 6.52 0.52
CA ASN A 4 -13.06 6.83 1.87
C ASN A 4 -13.27 5.73 2.92
N ASN A 5 -14.19 4.78 2.72
CA ASN A 5 -14.39 3.70 3.69
C ASN A 5 -13.30 2.62 3.61
N ARG A 6 -12.68 2.39 2.45
CA ARG A 6 -11.71 1.28 2.29
C ARG A 6 -10.39 1.52 3.04
N PHE A 7 -9.83 2.73 2.96
CA PHE A 7 -8.63 3.08 3.73
C PHE A 7 -8.90 2.99 5.23
N LYS A 8 -10.07 3.45 5.66
CA LYS A 8 -10.49 3.38 7.06
C LYS A 8 -10.63 1.94 7.55
N ASP A 9 -11.37 1.10 6.83
CA ASP A 9 -11.61 -0.31 7.20
C ASP A 9 -10.29 -1.09 7.27
N ALA A 10 -9.38 -0.83 6.33
CA ALA A 10 -8.08 -1.46 6.32
C ALA A 10 -7.21 -0.97 7.48
N LEU A 11 -7.21 0.34 7.79
CA LEU A 11 -6.49 0.88 8.95
C LEU A 11 -7.01 0.30 10.25
N GLU A 12 -8.33 0.15 10.40
CA GLU A 12 -8.95 -0.51 11.56
C GLU A 12 -8.51 -1.98 11.66
N THR A 13 -8.44 -2.69 10.53
CA THR A 13 -7.94 -4.06 10.46
C THR A 13 -6.47 -4.15 10.89
N TYR A 14 -5.62 -3.24 10.41
CA TYR A 14 -4.22 -3.14 10.81
C TYR A 14 -4.07 -2.89 12.32
N ILE A 15 -4.78 -1.91 12.88
CA ILE A 15 -4.77 -1.62 14.31
C ILE A 15 -5.19 -2.86 15.11
N CYS A 16 -6.22 -3.57 14.65
CA CYS A 16 -6.68 -4.81 15.28
C CYS A 16 -5.57 -5.89 15.27
N LEU A 17 -4.92 -6.12 14.12
CA LEU A 17 -3.84 -7.10 13.99
C LEU A 17 -2.64 -6.77 14.87
N LYS A 18 -2.24 -5.49 14.96
CA LYS A 18 -1.16 -5.03 15.84
C LYS A 18 -1.48 -5.33 17.30
N LYS A 19 -2.71 -5.02 17.75
CA LYS A 19 -3.17 -5.34 19.12
C LYS A 19 -3.21 -6.84 19.38
N ILE A 20 -3.63 -7.65 18.42
CA ILE A 20 -3.62 -9.11 18.55
C ILE A 20 -2.18 -9.62 18.71
N CYS A 21 -1.24 -9.10 17.89
CA CYS A 21 0.18 -9.45 17.96
C CYS A 21 0.79 -9.07 19.31
N GLU A 22 0.50 -7.87 19.82
CA GLU A 22 0.95 -7.39 21.12
C GLU A 22 0.41 -8.26 22.27
N ASN A 23 -0.90 -8.49 22.30
CA ASN A 23 -1.53 -9.36 23.31
C ASN A 23 -0.94 -10.78 23.26
N ALA A 24 -0.72 -11.33 22.07
CA ALA A 24 -0.10 -12.65 21.92
C ALA A 24 1.35 -12.67 22.43
N ARG A 25 2.11 -11.59 22.22
CA ARG A 25 3.47 -11.43 22.74
C ARG A 25 3.50 -11.37 24.27
N GLU A 26 2.59 -10.61 24.88
CA GLU A 26 2.48 -10.50 26.33
C GLU A 26 2.16 -11.86 26.96
N ARG A 27 1.15 -12.55 26.41
CA ARG A 27 0.76 -13.89 26.85
C ARG A 27 1.87 -14.92 26.67
N ALA A 28 2.61 -14.88 25.55
CA ALA A 28 3.75 -15.75 25.33
C ALA A 28 4.90 -15.47 26.31
N SER A 29 5.05 -14.22 26.75
CA SER A 29 6.07 -13.79 27.70
C SER A 29 5.74 -14.20 29.14
N ASN A 30 4.46 -14.44 29.46
CA ASN A 30 4.02 -14.91 30.77
C ASN A 30 4.18 -16.44 30.91
N PRO A 31 5.10 -16.95 31.75
CA PRO A 31 5.30 -18.38 31.93
C PRO A 31 4.06 -19.11 32.48
N ALA A 32 3.18 -18.42 33.20
CA ALA A 32 1.99 -19.00 33.81
C ALA A 32 0.86 -19.29 32.80
N ASP A 33 0.75 -18.50 31.72
CA ASP A 33 -0.33 -18.64 30.71
C ASP A 33 -0.16 -19.92 29.88
N LYS A 34 1.05 -20.51 29.84
CA LYS A 34 1.42 -21.63 28.94
C LYS A 34 1.14 -21.35 27.45
N TYR A 35 0.78 -20.12 27.09
CA TYR A 35 0.41 -19.73 25.74
C TYR A 35 1.50 -20.05 24.72
N ALA A 36 2.76 -19.76 25.05
CA ALA A 36 3.89 -20.07 24.19
C ALA A 36 4.03 -21.56 23.85
N GLN A 37 3.64 -22.46 24.76
CA GLN A 37 3.60 -23.91 24.49
C GLN A 37 2.46 -24.25 23.55
N ARG A 38 1.28 -23.64 23.72
CA ARG A 38 0.10 -23.87 22.86
C ARG A 38 0.35 -23.47 21.41
N ILE A 39 1.07 -22.39 21.18
CA ILE A 39 1.46 -21.95 19.83
C ILE A 39 2.78 -22.57 19.35
N SER A 40 3.28 -23.60 20.05
CA SER A 40 4.49 -24.34 19.69
C SER A 40 5.73 -23.47 19.47
N LEU A 41 5.89 -22.39 20.25
CA LEU A 41 7.12 -21.60 20.21
C LEU A 41 8.31 -22.46 20.71
N PRO A 42 9.45 -22.46 20.01
CA PRO A 42 10.60 -23.31 20.33
C PRO A 42 11.39 -22.76 21.52
N LEU A 43 10.81 -22.90 22.71
CA LEU A 43 11.35 -22.40 23.98
C LEU A 43 11.90 -23.50 24.89
N SER A 44 11.75 -24.78 24.52
CA SER A 44 12.21 -25.91 25.33
C SER A 44 13.72 -25.86 25.55
N GLY A 45 14.16 -26.10 26.80
CA GLY A 45 15.57 -26.07 27.19
C GLY A 45 16.24 -24.68 27.23
N LYS A 46 15.55 -23.60 26.86
CA LYS A 46 16.12 -22.24 26.85
C LYS A 46 16.10 -21.57 28.23
N LYS A 47 17.18 -20.86 28.59
CA LYS A 47 17.25 -20.03 29.79
C LYS A 47 16.24 -18.85 29.71
N PRO A 48 15.80 -18.27 30.84
CA PRO A 48 14.81 -17.17 30.84
C PRO A 48 15.15 -15.99 29.91
N GLY A 49 16.43 -15.57 29.89
CA GLY A 49 16.90 -14.50 29.01
C GLY A 49 16.77 -14.85 27.52
N ASP A 50 17.16 -16.07 27.14
CA ASP A 50 17.08 -16.55 25.75
C ASP A 50 15.63 -16.75 25.30
N ARG A 51 14.74 -17.16 26.21
CA ARG A 51 13.30 -17.24 25.95
C ARG A 51 12.72 -15.87 25.61
N LYS A 52 13.04 -14.84 26.38
CA LYS A 52 12.57 -13.46 26.14
C LYS A 52 13.07 -12.93 24.78
N ARG A 53 14.32 -13.21 24.43
CA ARG A 53 14.89 -12.86 23.11
C ARG A 53 14.16 -13.57 21.98
N GLU A 54 13.94 -14.88 22.11
CA GLU A 54 13.24 -15.68 21.09
C GLU A 54 11.82 -15.17 20.84
N ILE A 55 11.06 -14.93 21.91
CA ILE A 55 9.71 -14.38 21.83
C ILE A 55 9.75 -13.02 21.14
N SER A 56 10.64 -12.13 21.57
CA SER A 56 10.77 -10.79 20.97
C SER A 56 11.16 -10.86 19.49
N ARG A 57 12.01 -11.81 19.09
CA ARG A 57 12.39 -12.04 17.69
C ARG A 57 11.22 -12.52 16.85
N CYS A 58 10.47 -13.53 17.32
CA CYS A 58 9.32 -14.07 16.60
C CYS A 58 8.23 -13.03 16.42
N PHE A 59 7.80 -12.39 17.51
CA PHE A 59 6.75 -11.38 17.45
C PHE A 59 7.21 -10.10 16.76
N GLY A 60 8.48 -9.69 16.91
CA GLY A 60 9.02 -8.55 16.14
C GLY A 60 9.06 -8.83 14.63
N THR A 61 9.33 -10.08 14.22
CA THR A 61 9.25 -10.47 12.80
C THR A 61 7.81 -10.44 12.30
N LEU A 62 6.87 -10.95 13.09
CA LEU A 62 5.44 -10.93 12.74
C LEU A 62 4.92 -9.50 12.64
N ASP A 63 5.27 -8.66 13.61
CA ASP A 63 4.90 -7.25 13.67
C ASP A 63 5.38 -6.48 12.43
N PHE A 64 6.65 -6.69 12.06
CA PHE A 64 7.21 -6.13 10.83
C PHE A 64 6.47 -6.63 9.57
N LYS A 65 6.07 -7.91 9.52
CA LYS A 65 5.32 -8.46 8.39
C LYS A 65 3.91 -7.90 8.29
N ILE A 66 3.26 -7.59 9.41
CA ILE A 66 1.97 -6.90 9.43
C ILE A 66 2.12 -5.50 8.80
N ASP A 67 3.17 -4.76 9.16
CA ASP A 67 3.45 -3.43 8.60
C ASP A 67 3.68 -3.48 7.09
N GLU A 68 4.51 -4.42 6.61
CA GLU A 68 4.78 -4.59 5.17
C GLU A 68 3.52 -4.94 4.37
N LEU A 69 2.73 -5.90 4.84
CA LEU A 69 1.50 -6.33 4.15
C LEU A 69 0.47 -5.20 4.12
N PHE A 70 0.29 -4.50 5.23
CA PHE A 70 -0.60 -3.35 5.27
C PHE A 70 -0.18 -2.26 4.29
N PHE A 71 1.11 -1.93 4.26
CA PHE A 71 1.64 -0.96 3.31
C PHE A 71 1.34 -1.35 1.86
N LEU A 72 1.57 -2.61 1.49
CA LEU A 72 1.26 -3.11 0.15
C LEU A 72 -0.23 -3.02 -0.17
N ASP A 73 -1.11 -3.38 0.76
CA ASP A 73 -2.55 -3.28 0.59
C ASP A 73 -2.99 -1.83 0.36
N MET A 74 -2.43 -0.87 1.09
CA MET A 74 -2.78 0.56 0.95
C MET A 74 -2.39 1.09 -0.42
N VAL A 75 -1.18 0.77 -0.88
CA VAL A 75 -0.72 1.18 -2.19
C VAL A 75 -1.55 0.50 -3.28
N ALA A 76 -1.91 -0.78 -3.13
CA ALA A 76 -2.77 -1.47 -4.08
C ALA A 76 -4.19 -0.87 -4.15
N TYR A 77 -4.77 -0.46 -3.02
CA TYR A 77 -6.08 0.22 -3.04
C TYR A 77 -6.00 1.59 -3.69
N PHE A 78 -4.96 2.37 -3.39
CA PHE A 78 -4.70 3.63 -4.08
C PHE A 78 -4.59 3.41 -5.58
N GLU A 79 -3.78 2.42 -6.01
CA GLU A 79 -3.61 2.06 -7.41
C GLU A 79 -4.97 1.77 -8.07
N GLN A 80 -5.79 0.93 -7.42
CA GLN A 80 -7.11 0.56 -7.92
C GLN A 80 -8.01 1.79 -8.13
N ILE A 81 -8.08 2.71 -7.16
CA ILE A 81 -8.93 3.90 -7.24
C ILE A 81 -8.45 4.82 -8.37
N VAL A 82 -7.15 5.09 -8.43
CA VAL A 82 -6.59 5.97 -9.46
C VAL A 82 -6.77 5.36 -10.85
N PHE A 83 -6.58 4.05 -11.00
CA PHE A 83 -6.82 3.37 -12.29
C PHE A 83 -8.30 3.39 -12.69
N GLU A 84 -9.21 3.22 -11.74
CA GLU A 84 -10.65 3.34 -12.03
C GLU A 84 -11.00 4.77 -12.49
N LYS A 85 -10.50 5.80 -11.80
CA LYS A 85 -10.73 7.21 -12.18
C LYS A 85 -10.11 7.56 -13.54
N ILE A 86 -8.85 7.21 -13.78
CA ILE A 86 -8.16 7.48 -15.05
C ILE A 86 -8.78 6.68 -16.19
N GLY A 87 -9.13 5.41 -15.96
CA GLY A 87 -9.81 4.56 -16.95
C GLY A 87 -11.16 5.15 -17.36
N ASN A 88 -11.95 5.60 -16.38
CA ASN A 88 -13.21 6.30 -16.63
C ASN A 88 -13.01 7.59 -17.42
N ALA A 89 -12.03 8.42 -17.06
CA ALA A 89 -11.72 9.67 -17.77
C ALA A 89 -11.26 9.42 -19.22
N SER A 90 -10.38 8.44 -19.44
CA SER A 90 -9.92 8.03 -20.78
C SER A 90 -11.08 7.52 -21.63
N GLY A 91 -11.97 6.70 -21.06
CA GLY A 91 -13.19 6.24 -21.72
C GLY A 91 -14.12 7.39 -22.12
N GLN A 92 -14.32 8.36 -21.23
CA GLN A 92 -15.13 9.56 -21.50
C GLN A 92 -14.52 10.44 -22.59
N ILE A 93 -13.20 10.69 -22.56
CA ILE A 93 -12.50 11.46 -23.59
C ILE A 93 -12.61 10.76 -24.94
N ARG A 94 -12.36 9.43 -24.99
CA ARG A 94 -12.48 8.64 -26.22
C ARG A 94 -13.91 8.69 -26.77
N ARG A 95 -14.92 8.64 -25.90
CA ARG A 95 -16.33 8.80 -26.28
C ARG A 95 -16.62 10.19 -26.84
N ILE A 96 -16.27 11.25 -26.12
CA ILE A 96 -16.48 12.64 -26.56
C ILE A 96 -15.80 12.91 -27.90
N VAL A 97 -14.56 12.44 -28.08
CA VAL A 97 -13.83 12.62 -29.34
C VAL A 97 -14.52 11.87 -30.48
N ARG A 98 -14.99 10.64 -30.25
CA ARG A 98 -15.76 9.88 -31.27
C ARG A 98 -17.10 10.53 -31.59
N GLU A 99 -17.83 11.01 -30.59
CA GLU A 99 -19.15 11.64 -30.75
C GLU A 99 -19.06 13.00 -31.44
N ARG A 100 -18.09 13.84 -31.06
CA ARG A 100 -17.93 15.22 -31.57
C ARG A 100 -17.13 15.29 -32.87
N TYR A 101 -16.25 14.32 -33.12
CA TYR A 101 -15.33 14.31 -34.25
C TYR A 101 -15.41 13.01 -35.06
N ALA A 102 -16.63 12.51 -35.29
CA ALA A 102 -16.94 11.25 -36.00
C ALA A 102 -16.36 11.12 -37.43
N LYS A 103 -15.69 12.15 -37.97
CA LYS A 103 -15.02 12.09 -39.28
C LYS A 103 -13.50 11.82 -39.13
N PRO A 104 -12.87 11.08 -40.06
CA PRO A 104 -11.56 10.43 -39.85
C PRO A 104 -10.33 11.36 -39.75
N SER A 105 -10.47 12.68 -39.65
CA SER A 105 -9.36 13.64 -39.68
C SER A 105 -9.79 14.99 -39.10
N PRO A 106 -8.91 15.74 -38.40
CA PRO A 106 -7.48 15.49 -38.16
C PRO A 106 -7.18 14.78 -36.83
N PHE A 107 -8.20 14.53 -36.00
CA PHE A 107 -7.98 14.16 -34.59
C PHE A 107 -7.79 12.66 -34.35
N HIS A 108 -7.86 11.80 -35.38
CA HIS A 108 -7.69 10.35 -35.17
C HIS A 108 -6.30 10.01 -34.63
N ARG A 109 -5.24 10.67 -35.12
CA ARG A 109 -3.88 10.54 -34.57
C ARG A 109 -3.78 11.00 -33.12
N ILE A 110 -4.50 12.07 -32.75
CA ILE A 110 -4.51 12.60 -31.38
C ILE A 110 -5.28 11.67 -30.45
N SER A 111 -6.40 11.11 -30.88
CA SER A 111 -7.17 10.10 -30.14
C SER A 111 -6.40 8.79 -29.92
N ALA A 112 -5.55 8.42 -30.88
CA ALA A 112 -4.67 7.25 -30.78
C ALA A 112 -3.41 7.53 -29.95
N SER A 113 -3.05 8.79 -29.69
CA SER A 113 -1.96 9.17 -28.79
C SER A 113 -2.38 9.31 -27.33
N PHE A 114 -3.67 9.48 -27.05
CA PHE A 114 -4.19 9.43 -25.68
C PHE A 114 -4.33 7.96 -25.25
N VAL A 115 -3.38 7.51 -24.42
CA VAL A 115 -3.30 6.16 -23.82
C VAL A 115 -3.37 5.06 -24.88
N LYS A 116 -2.19 4.59 -25.36
CA LYS A 116 -2.11 3.65 -26.49
C LYS A 116 -2.51 2.22 -26.11
N GLY A 117 -2.50 1.88 -24.82
CA GLY A 117 -3.01 0.62 -24.31
C GLY A 117 -3.30 0.67 -22.81
N GLU A 118 -4.05 -0.32 -22.31
CA GLU A 118 -4.23 -0.59 -20.88
C GLU A 118 -2.85 -0.62 -20.15
N ASP A 119 -1.84 -1.22 -20.78
CA ASP A 119 -0.46 -1.32 -20.28
C ASP A 119 0.28 0.02 -20.10
N ASP A 120 -0.14 1.11 -20.77
CA ASP A 120 0.47 2.44 -20.57
C ASP A 120 0.06 3.06 -19.23
N ILE A 121 -1.11 2.69 -18.69
CA ILE A 121 -1.62 3.19 -17.42
C ILE A 121 -1.19 2.27 -16.27
N HIS A 122 -1.13 0.95 -16.46
CA HIS A 122 -1.02 -0.05 -15.39
C HIS A 122 0.35 -0.15 -14.67
N SER A 123 1.11 0.95 -14.58
CA SER A 123 2.26 1.03 -13.66
C SER A 123 2.17 2.25 -12.75
N LEU A 124 2.50 2.07 -11.46
CA LEU A 124 2.62 3.14 -10.46
C LEU A 124 3.49 4.30 -10.95
N ARG A 125 4.53 4.00 -11.72
CA ARG A 125 5.44 5.02 -12.27
C ARG A 125 4.74 5.89 -13.31
N ASN A 126 3.94 5.29 -14.18
CA ASN A 126 3.17 6.05 -15.16
C ASN A 126 2.06 6.85 -14.49
N MET A 127 1.44 6.30 -13.45
CA MET A 127 0.51 7.04 -12.58
C MET A 127 1.17 8.27 -11.95
N HIS A 128 2.38 8.11 -11.39
CA HIS A 128 3.13 9.23 -10.82
C HIS A 128 3.38 10.32 -11.86
N HIS A 129 3.84 9.99 -13.08
CA HIS A 129 4.02 10.97 -14.16
C HIS A 129 2.71 11.68 -14.57
N LEU A 130 1.57 10.99 -14.51
CA LEU A 130 0.27 11.60 -14.80
C LEU A 130 -0.15 12.58 -13.71
N LEU A 131 0.19 12.31 -12.45
CA LEU A 131 -0.22 13.12 -11.30
C LEU A 131 0.77 14.24 -10.96
N GLU A 132 2.05 14.12 -11.31
CA GLU A 132 3.13 14.99 -10.83
C GLU A 132 2.90 16.49 -11.10
N ASN A 133 2.17 16.82 -12.17
CA ASN A 133 1.85 18.20 -12.55
C ASN A 133 0.50 18.69 -12.02
N HIS A 134 -0.29 17.79 -11.43
CA HIS A 134 -1.63 18.07 -10.89
C HIS A 134 -1.67 18.12 -9.36
N ILE A 135 -0.66 17.57 -8.69
CA ILE A 135 -0.53 17.61 -7.23
C ILE A 135 0.62 18.55 -6.81
N PRO A 136 0.57 19.12 -5.60
CA PRO A 136 1.68 19.85 -5.02
C PRO A 136 3.00 19.07 -5.07
N LYS A 137 4.10 19.78 -5.33
CA LYS A 137 5.45 19.18 -5.46
C LYS A 137 5.82 18.28 -4.27
N TYR A 138 5.48 18.67 -3.04
CA TYR A 138 5.77 17.87 -1.85
C TYR A 138 5.01 16.53 -1.85
N LEU A 139 3.76 16.48 -2.32
CA LEU A 139 3.00 15.23 -2.44
C LEU A 139 3.56 14.35 -3.56
N SER A 140 4.03 14.94 -4.65
CA SER A 140 4.70 14.20 -5.73
C SER A 140 6.00 13.52 -5.25
N GLU A 141 6.82 14.25 -4.47
CA GLU A 141 8.03 13.68 -3.86
C GLU A 141 7.71 12.56 -2.86
N GLN A 142 6.66 12.74 -2.05
CA GLN A 142 6.19 11.71 -1.11
C GLN A 142 5.62 10.48 -1.83
N LEU A 143 4.85 10.67 -2.90
CA LEU A 143 4.34 9.57 -3.72
C LEU A 143 5.49 8.76 -4.35
N ALA A 144 6.54 9.44 -4.84
CA ALA A 144 7.73 8.78 -5.35
C ALA A 144 8.41 7.91 -4.27
N ALA A 145 8.53 8.42 -3.05
CA ALA A 145 9.08 7.66 -1.92
C ALA A 145 8.23 6.43 -1.55
N VAL A 146 6.89 6.57 -1.57
CA VAL A 146 5.96 5.45 -1.35
C VAL A 146 6.14 4.38 -2.44
N ILE A 147 6.23 4.78 -3.70
CA ILE A 147 6.45 3.86 -4.83
C ILE A 147 7.78 3.13 -4.70
N GLU A 148 8.85 3.85 -4.36
CA GLU A 148 10.18 3.25 -4.16
C GLU A 148 10.14 2.20 -3.04
N HIS A 149 9.48 2.51 -1.91
CA HIS A 149 9.35 1.57 -0.81
C HIS A 149 8.53 0.34 -1.20
N ARG A 150 7.43 0.51 -1.94
CA ARG A 150 6.62 -0.61 -2.46
C ARG A 150 7.44 -1.54 -3.35
N ASN A 151 8.24 -0.97 -4.25
CA ASN A 151 9.13 -1.74 -5.12
C ASN A 151 10.21 -2.46 -4.31
N PHE A 152 10.77 -1.82 -3.29
CA PHE A 152 11.74 -2.45 -2.38
C PHE A 152 11.14 -3.68 -1.68
N ILE A 153 9.92 -3.58 -1.12
CA ILE A 153 9.23 -4.71 -0.49
C ILE A 153 8.96 -5.81 -1.51
N ALA A 154 8.38 -5.46 -2.67
CA ALA A 154 8.01 -6.43 -3.71
C ALA A 154 9.20 -7.23 -4.27
N HIS A 155 10.40 -6.64 -4.30
CA HIS A 155 11.63 -7.32 -4.74
C HIS A 155 12.38 -8.05 -3.62
N GLY A 156 11.72 -8.33 -2.50
CA GLY A 156 12.32 -9.11 -1.40
C GLY A 156 13.32 -8.32 -0.59
N GLY A 157 13.07 -7.02 -0.40
CA GLY A 157 13.84 -6.14 0.45
C GLY A 157 14.25 -6.82 1.77
N ARG A 158 15.52 -6.65 2.16
CA ARG A 158 16.03 -7.27 3.39
C ARG A 158 15.27 -6.72 4.60
N ILE A 159 14.92 -7.61 5.53
CA ILE A 159 14.38 -7.29 6.85
C ILE A 159 15.21 -6.15 7.47
N GLY A 160 14.57 -5.04 7.82
CA GLY A 160 15.19 -3.93 8.56
C GLY A 160 15.42 -2.61 7.80
N LYS A 161 15.17 -2.54 6.48
CA LYS A 161 15.05 -1.23 5.79
C LYS A 161 13.59 -0.79 5.81
N GLN A 162 13.28 0.06 6.78
CA GLN A 162 11.95 0.66 6.93
C GLN A 162 11.80 1.86 5.98
N SER A 163 10.56 2.10 5.56
CA SER A 163 10.15 3.38 4.99
C SER A 163 10.55 4.52 5.95
N THR A 164 10.90 5.68 5.41
CA THR A 164 11.00 6.91 6.21
C THR A 164 9.63 7.40 6.67
N HIS A 165 8.54 6.86 6.13
CA HIS A 165 7.17 7.21 6.48
C HIS A 165 6.54 6.16 7.38
N SER A 166 5.83 6.64 8.41
CA SER A 166 4.96 5.79 9.21
C SER A 166 3.79 5.27 8.38
N VAL A 167 3.13 4.23 8.88
CA VAL A 167 1.94 3.66 8.25
C VAL A 167 0.82 4.71 8.14
N GLU A 168 0.64 5.50 9.20
CA GLU A 168 -0.31 6.59 9.28
C GLU A 168 0.00 7.71 8.28
N ASP A 169 1.28 8.03 8.09
CA ASP A 169 1.70 8.99 7.08
C ASP A 169 1.34 8.52 5.68
N VAL A 170 1.59 7.24 5.36
CA VAL A 170 1.28 6.69 4.03
C VAL A 170 -0.22 6.79 3.76
N VAL A 171 -1.07 6.41 4.72
CA VAL A 171 -2.53 6.52 4.56
C VAL A 171 -2.95 7.98 4.36
N ARG A 172 -2.38 8.93 5.11
CA ARG A 172 -2.66 10.35 4.96
C ARG A 172 -2.25 10.86 3.57
N ILE A 173 -1.03 10.57 3.14
CA ILE A 173 -0.46 11.02 1.86
C ILE A 173 -1.31 10.51 0.69
N LEU A 174 -1.66 9.21 0.70
CA LEU A 174 -2.46 8.62 -0.37
C LEU A 174 -3.87 9.22 -0.41
N ASN A 175 -4.52 9.44 0.74
CA ASN A 175 -5.82 10.10 0.79
C ASN A 175 -5.74 11.56 0.30
N GLU A 176 -4.73 12.31 0.72
CA GLU A 176 -4.55 13.70 0.30
C GLU A 176 -4.35 13.79 -1.22
N ILE A 177 -3.61 12.85 -1.82
CA ILE A 177 -3.47 12.77 -3.28
C ILE A 177 -4.81 12.45 -3.96
N LEU A 178 -5.63 11.58 -3.38
CA LEU A 178 -6.95 11.24 -3.94
C LEU A 178 -7.92 12.42 -3.96
N ASP A 179 -7.76 13.42 -3.09
CA ASP A 179 -8.57 14.65 -3.11
C ASP A 179 -8.27 15.54 -4.33
N TYR A 180 -7.14 15.33 -5.01
CA TYR A 180 -6.78 16.03 -6.25
C TYR A 180 -7.23 15.31 -7.53
N ILE A 181 -7.81 14.10 -7.42
CA ILE A 181 -8.19 13.22 -8.55
C ILE A 181 -9.70 13.04 -8.60
#